data_AF-A0A6I2L040-F1
#
_entry.id   AF-A0A6I2L040-F1
#
_cell.length_a   1.000
_cell.length_b   1.000
_cell.length_c   1.000
_cell.angle_alpha   90.00
_cell.angle_beta   90.00
_cell.angle_gamma   90.00
#
_symmetry.space_group_name_H-M   'P 1'
#
loop_
_entity.id
_entity.type
_entity.pdbx_description
1 polymer ?
#
loop_
_entity_poly.entity_id
_entity_poly.type
_entity_poly.pdbx_seq_one_letter_code
_entity_poly.pdbx_strand_id
1 'polypeptide(L)'
;MGRVLQGRRQGDCASGFHVSSGPKPGRADRDLFDDYGVAKRGNPVKLAARVENFLLQVIVLPWGSKLVPVYAAMRVMREAAGAPLAPMDLLIAAHAKTIGATLVTSDAAFGFFSAGLQLEDWSQ
;
A
#
# COMPACT_ATOMS: atom_id res chain seq x y z
N MET A 1 25.29 0.55 9.35
CA MET A 1 25.05 1.42 10.51
C MET A 1 23.69 2.07 10.35
N GLY A 2 22.77 1.81 11.27
CA GLY A 2 21.36 2.19 11.15
C GLY A 2 21.11 3.67 11.38
N ARG A 3 19.90 4.13 11.02
CA ARG A 3 19.29 5.33 11.58
C ARG A 3 17.76 5.23 11.49
N VAL A 4 17.13 5.28 12.65
CA VAL A 4 15.70 5.50 12.89
C VAL A 4 15.48 7.02 12.90
N LEU A 5 14.43 7.51 12.25
CA LEU A 5 14.01 8.92 12.35
C LEU A 5 12.67 8.99 13.08
N GLN A 6 12.72 9.43 14.33
CA GLN A 6 11.56 9.85 15.12
C GLN A 6 11.28 11.32 14.79
N GLY A 7 10.02 11.66 14.51
CA GLY A 7 9.61 12.91 13.86
C GLY A 7 9.67 14.18 14.70
N ARG A 8 9.46 15.32 14.02
CA ARG A 8 8.83 16.52 14.60
C ARG A 8 7.96 17.22 13.56
N ARG A 9 6.72 17.51 13.96
CA ARG A 9 5.85 18.50 13.33
C ARG A 9 6.39 19.90 13.66
N GLN A 10 6.63 20.72 12.64
CA GLN A 10 6.46 22.17 12.72
C GLN A 10 6.01 22.62 11.33
N GLY A 11 4.96 23.45 11.30
CA GLY A 11 4.14 23.71 10.13
C GLY A 11 4.92 24.20 8.92
N ASP A 12 4.51 23.70 7.76
CA ASP A 12 4.24 24.53 6.58
C ASP A 12 3.61 23.62 5.51
N CYS A 13 2.51 24.09 4.96
CA CYS A 13 1.87 23.53 3.78
C CYS A 13 2.89 23.58 2.63
N ALA A 14 2.94 22.52 1.82
CA ALA A 14 3.89 22.26 0.73
C ALA A 14 5.26 21.70 1.19
N SER A 15 5.37 20.38 1.27
CA SER A 15 6.67 19.72 1.15
C SER A 15 6.50 18.35 0.50
N GLY A 16 7.24 18.16 -0.60
CA GLY A 16 7.13 17.02 -1.50
C GLY A 16 7.39 15.68 -0.81
N PHE A 17 6.69 14.67 -1.30
CA PHE A 17 6.97 13.27 -1.00
C PHE A 17 8.39 12.95 -1.46
N HIS A 18 9.34 12.90 -0.53
CA HIS A 18 10.69 12.43 -0.81
C HIS A 18 10.79 10.95 -0.40
N VAL A 19 10.56 10.06 -1.37
CA VAL A 19 10.85 8.63 -1.20
C VAL A 19 12.34 8.41 -1.46
N SER A 20 13.06 7.95 -0.44
CA SER A 20 14.47 7.56 -0.57
C SER A 20 14.57 6.37 -1.54
N SER A 21 15.22 6.59 -2.68
CA SER A 21 15.41 5.59 -3.73
C SER A 21 16.40 4.51 -3.29
N GLY A 22 15.88 3.44 -2.70
CA GLY A 22 16.58 2.15 -2.66
C GLY A 22 16.78 1.60 -4.08
N PRO A 23 17.68 0.61 -4.27
CA PRO A 23 17.89 -0.02 -5.58
C PRO A 23 16.55 -0.54 -6.10
N LYS A 24 16.18 -0.14 -7.34
CA LYS A 24 14.94 -0.60 -7.98
C LYS A 24 15.00 -2.13 -8.08
N PRO A 25 14.04 -2.87 -7.51
CA PRO A 25 14.03 -4.32 -7.61
C PRO A 25 13.99 -4.76 -9.07
N GLY A 26 14.66 -5.86 -9.40
CA GLY A 26 14.73 -6.40 -10.77
C GLY A 26 13.36 -6.79 -11.33
N ARG A 27 13.28 -6.99 -12.65
CA ARG A 27 12.05 -7.28 -13.40
C ARG A 27 11.18 -8.40 -12.82
N ALA A 28 11.79 -9.42 -12.22
CA ALA A 28 11.08 -10.61 -11.73
C ALA A 28 10.42 -10.45 -10.34
N ASP A 29 10.76 -9.38 -9.61
CA ASP A 29 10.31 -9.19 -8.22
C ASP A 29 8.98 -8.39 -8.12
N ARG A 30 8.48 -7.87 -9.26
CA ARG A 30 7.40 -6.88 -9.27
C ARG A 30 6.01 -7.44 -9.57
N ASP A 31 5.93 -8.60 -10.22
CA ASP A 31 4.75 -8.94 -11.00
C ASP A 31 4.23 -10.36 -10.67
N LEU A 32 3.27 -10.46 -9.76
CA LEU A 32 2.45 -11.67 -9.61
C LEU A 32 0.97 -11.39 -9.30
N PHE A 33 0.63 -10.21 -8.75
CA PHE A 33 -0.75 -9.91 -8.36
C PHE A 33 -1.58 -9.22 -9.45
N ASP A 34 -0.96 -8.43 -10.33
CA ASP A 34 -1.68 -7.62 -11.32
C ASP A 34 -2.11 -8.39 -12.59
N ASP A 35 -1.56 -9.59 -12.79
CA ASP A 35 -1.82 -10.42 -13.97
C ASP A 35 -3.26 -10.93 -14.03
N TYR A 36 -3.94 -11.11 -12.89
CA TYR A 36 -5.34 -11.56 -12.88
C TYR A 36 -6.25 -10.55 -13.59
N GLY A 37 -6.05 -9.26 -13.36
CA GLY A 37 -6.86 -8.20 -13.97
C GLY A 37 -6.66 -8.13 -15.48
N VAL A 38 -5.42 -8.31 -15.94
CA VAL A 38 -5.06 -8.38 -17.36
C VAL A 38 -5.66 -9.64 -18.00
N ALA A 39 -5.51 -10.80 -17.37
CA ALA A 39 -6.00 -12.08 -17.87
C ALA A 39 -7.53 -12.14 -17.96
N LYS A 40 -8.24 -11.49 -17.03
CA LYS A 40 -9.71 -11.45 -17.01
C LYS A 40 -10.31 -10.57 -18.12
N ARG A 41 -9.56 -9.62 -18.67
CA ARG A 41 -10.07 -8.65 -19.67
C ARG A 41 -9.70 -9.10 -21.09
N GLY A 42 -10.68 -9.13 -22.00
CA GLY A 42 -10.54 -9.60 -23.38
C GLY A 42 -9.66 -8.78 -24.33
N ASN A 43 -8.85 -7.84 -23.84
CA ASN A 43 -7.80 -7.16 -24.62
C ASN A 43 -6.51 -7.07 -23.78
N PRO A 44 -5.82 -8.21 -23.58
CA PRO A 44 -4.74 -8.33 -22.61
C PRO A 44 -3.50 -7.50 -23.01
N VAL A 45 -3.21 -7.35 -24.31
CA VAL A 45 -1.96 -6.70 -24.78
C VAL A 45 -1.92 -5.21 -24.44
N LYS A 46 -3.00 -4.47 -24.75
CA LYS A 46 -3.05 -3.02 -24.50
C LYS A 46 -3.16 -2.69 -23.02
N LEU A 47 -3.83 -3.54 -22.25
CA LEU A 47 -3.96 -3.37 -20.80
C LEU A 47 -2.64 -3.70 -20.10
N ALA A 48 -1.98 -4.81 -20.46
CA ALA A 48 -0.67 -5.20 -19.92
C ALA A 48 0.36 -4.08 -20.10
N ALA A 49 0.48 -3.52 -21.31
CA ALA A 49 1.42 -2.44 -21.58
C ALA A 49 1.16 -1.17 -20.74
N ARG A 50 -0.11 -0.88 -20.43
CA ARG A 50 -0.46 0.26 -19.56
C ARG A 50 -0.11 -0.01 -18.11
N VAL A 51 -0.39 -1.22 -17.62
CA VAL A 51 -0.04 -1.65 -16.26
C VAL A 51 1.49 -1.65 -16.10
N GLU A 52 2.23 -2.24 -17.04
CA GLU A 52 3.70 -2.26 -17.02
C GLU A 52 4.28 -0.84 -16.98
N ASN A 53 3.83 0.06 -17.86
CA ASN A 53 4.29 1.44 -17.89
C ASN A 53 4.01 2.20 -16.59
N PHE A 54 2.90 1.90 -15.91
CA PHE A 54 2.59 2.48 -14.62
C PHE A 54 3.50 1.93 -13.52
N LEU A 55 3.69 0.61 -13.48
CA LEU A 55 4.54 -0.06 -12.49
C LEU A 55 6.02 0.35 -12.60
N LEU A 56 6.48 0.83 -13.75
CA LEU A 56 7.81 1.43 -13.90
C LEU A 56 8.00 2.75 -13.16
N GLN A 57 6.90 3.46 -12.84
CA GLN A 57 6.93 4.79 -12.22
C GLN A 57 6.74 4.74 -10.70
N VAL A 58 6.25 3.62 -10.16
CA VAL A 58 6.00 3.43 -8.73
C VAL A 58 7.04 2.51 -8.10
N ILE A 59 7.20 2.61 -6.79
CA ILE A 59 8.06 1.72 -6.01
C ILE A 59 7.20 0.61 -5.44
N VAL A 60 7.48 -0.62 -5.85
CA VAL A 60 6.86 -1.82 -5.29
C VAL A 60 7.68 -2.26 -4.07
N LEU A 61 7.03 -2.30 -2.90
CA LEU A 61 7.66 -2.71 -1.65
C LEU A 61 7.30 -4.15 -1.31
N PRO A 62 8.27 -4.97 -0.88
CA PRO A 62 8.01 -6.36 -0.54
C PRO A 62 7.25 -6.47 0.78
N TRP A 63 6.42 -7.50 0.91
CA TRP A 63 5.85 -7.86 2.20
C TRP A 63 6.89 -8.51 3.10
N GLY A 64 7.39 -7.74 4.07
CA GLY A 64 8.34 -8.23 5.06
C GLY A 64 7.68 -8.96 6.23
N SER A 65 8.45 -9.73 6.99
CA SER A 65 8.00 -10.46 8.19
C SER A 65 7.34 -9.56 9.25
N LYS A 66 7.71 -8.28 9.30
CA LYS A 66 7.13 -7.27 10.20
C LYS A 66 5.63 -7.02 9.96
N LEU A 67 5.11 -7.36 8.77
CA LEU A 67 3.70 -7.21 8.41
C LEU A 67 2.81 -8.22 9.14
N VAL A 68 3.30 -9.44 9.36
CA VAL A 68 2.53 -10.56 9.92
C VAL A 68 1.85 -10.21 11.26
N PRO A 69 2.54 -9.68 12.28
CA PRO A 69 1.89 -9.32 13.54
C PRO A 69 0.87 -8.19 13.39
N VAL A 70 1.12 -7.23 12.50
CA VAL A 70 0.21 -6.10 12.24
C VAL A 70 -1.07 -6.58 11.57
N TYR A 71 -0.94 -7.43 10.54
CA TYR A 71 -2.07 -8.05 9.86
C TYR A 71 -2.91 -8.89 10.82
N ALA A 72 -2.29 -9.76 11.62
CA ALA A 72 -2.99 -10.61 12.57
C ALA A 72 -3.81 -9.77 13.58
N ALA A 73 -3.20 -8.72 14.15
CA ALA A 73 -3.88 -7.82 15.07
C ALA A 73 -5.07 -7.10 14.42
N MET A 74 -4.88 -6.58 13.20
CA MET A 74 -5.97 -5.90 12.47
C MET A 74 -7.10 -6.85 12.09
N ARG A 75 -6.78 -8.10 11.75
CA ARG A 75 -7.77 -9.14 11.43
C ARG A 75 -8.65 -9.48 12.62
N VAL A 76 -8.04 -9.79 13.76
CA VAL A 76 -8.76 -10.08 15.02
C VAL A 76 -9.67 -8.91 15.39
N MET A 77 -9.17 -7.68 15.29
CA MET A 77 -9.96 -6.48 15.59
C MET A 77 -11.18 -6.32 14.66
N ARG A 78 -11.04 -6.58 13.35
CA ARG A 78 -12.16 -6.44 12.40
C ARG A 78 -13.17 -7.56 12.50
N GLU A 79 -12.71 -8.79 12.73
CA GLU A 79 -13.59 -9.93 12.96
C GLU A 79 -14.41 -9.72 14.25
N ALA A 80 -13.80 -9.21 15.32
CA ALA A 80 -14.50 -8.86 16.56
C ALA A 80 -15.53 -7.72 16.37
N ALA A 81 -15.26 -6.78 15.45
CA ALA A 81 -16.17 -5.68 15.13
C ALA A 81 -17.31 -6.06 14.16
N GLY A 82 -17.36 -7.31 13.67
CA GLY A 82 -18.39 -7.79 12.76
C GLY A 82 -18.35 -7.21 11.34
N ALA A 83 -17.28 -6.49 10.99
CA ALA A 83 -17.10 -5.84 9.69
C ALA A 83 -15.73 -6.21 9.09
N PRO A 84 -15.55 -7.45 8.59
CA PRO A 84 -14.29 -7.87 8.00
C PRO A 84 -14.04 -7.12 6.69
N LEU A 85 -12.81 -6.61 6.51
CA LEU A 85 -12.32 -6.20 5.20
C LEU A 85 -12.00 -7.44 4.36
N ALA A 86 -12.00 -7.32 3.03
CA ALA A 86 -11.50 -8.41 2.20
C ALA A 86 -10.03 -8.72 2.56
N PRO A 87 -9.57 -9.98 2.47
CA PRO A 87 -8.24 -10.35 2.91
C PRO A 87 -7.11 -9.53 2.28
N MET A 88 -7.24 -9.17 1.00
CA MET A 88 -6.26 -8.35 0.28
C MET A 88 -6.26 -6.90 0.77
N ASP A 89 -7.44 -6.30 0.92
CA ASP A 89 -7.57 -4.92 1.42
C ASP A 89 -6.98 -4.79 2.82
N LEU A 90 -7.21 -5.80 3.68
CA LEU A 90 -6.62 -5.86 5.00
C LEU A 90 -5.09 -6.00 4.95
N LEU A 91 -4.55 -6.77 4.00
CA LEU A 91 -3.10 -6.87 3.78
C LEU A 91 -2.50 -5.53 3.33
N ILE A 92 -3.17 -4.81 2.43
CA ILE A 92 -2.75 -3.48 1.96
C ILE A 92 -2.72 -2.49 3.15
N ALA A 93 -3.79 -2.45 3.95
CA ALA A 93 -3.88 -1.59 5.12
C ALA A 93 -2.80 -1.93 6.17
N ALA A 94 -2.57 -3.23 6.43
CA ALA A 94 -1.53 -3.68 7.34
C ALA A 94 -0.13 -3.35 6.83
N HIS A 95 0.13 -3.48 5.53
CA HIS A 95 1.40 -3.11 4.93
C HIS A 95 1.69 -1.63 5.10
N ALA A 96 0.75 -0.76 4.69
CA ALA A 96 0.87 0.69 4.84
C ALA A 96 1.13 1.09 6.30
N LYS A 97 0.39 0.50 7.25
CA LYS A 97 0.61 0.71 8.69
C LYS A 97 2.00 0.28 9.15
N THR A 98 2.49 -0.88 8.69
CA THR A 98 3.78 -1.44 9.08
C THR A 98 4.95 -0.57 8.65
N ILE A 99 4.85 0.05 7.47
CA ILE A 99 5.91 0.92 6.92
C ILE A 99 5.69 2.40 7.26
N GLY A 100 4.58 2.74 7.92
CA GLY A 100 4.23 4.12 8.26
C GLY A 100 3.89 4.99 7.04
N ALA A 101 3.35 4.39 5.98
CA ALA A 101 2.94 5.10 4.77
C ALA A 101 1.49 5.61 4.86
N THR A 102 1.20 6.66 4.11
CA THR A 102 -0.18 7.07 3.81
C THR A 102 -0.78 6.11 2.80
N LEU A 103 -1.94 5.55 3.13
CA LEU A 103 -2.73 4.76 2.19
C LEU A 103 -3.66 5.71 1.41
N VAL A 104 -3.40 5.84 0.12
CA VAL A 104 -4.26 6.58 -0.80
C VAL A 104 -5.38 5.66 -1.29
N THR A 105 -6.63 6.00 -1.03
CA THR A 105 -7.79 5.19 -1.44
C THR A 105 -9.05 6.05 -1.54
N SER A 106 -9.91 5.75 -2.53
CA SER A 106 -11.26 6.29 -2.62
C SER A 106 -12.31 5.38 -1.95
N ASP A 107 -11.89 4.24 -1.38
CA ASP A 107 -12.78 3.32 -0.69
C ASP A 107 -12.93 3.71 0.79
N ALA A 108 -14.15 4.10 1.16
CA ALA A 108 -14.53 4.45 2.53
C ALA A 108 -14.36 3.29 3.54
N ALA A 109 -14.28 2.04 3.08
CA ALA A 109 -14.07 0.87 3.93
C ALA A 109 -12.74 0.91 4.70
N PHE A 110 -11.77 1.72 4.29
CA PHE A 110 -10.51 1.90 5.02
C PHE A 110 -10.61 2.90 6.17
N GLY A 111 -11.65 3.75 6.21
CA GLY A 111 -11.85 4.80 7.23
C GLY A 111 -11.88 4.28 8.67
N PHE A 112 -12.21 3.00 8.86
CA PHE A 112 -12.20 2.34 10.16
C PHE A 112 -10.80 2.24 10.79
N PHE A 113 -9.72 2.37 10.01
CA PHE A 113 -8.34 2.33 10.51
C PHE A 113 -7.72 3.71 10.73
N SER A 114 -8.49 4.79 10.60
CA SER A 114 -8.03 6.18 10.81
C SER A 114 -7.26 6.38 12.12
N ALA A 115 -7.59 5.62 13.17
CA ALA A 115 -6.77 5.48 14.36
C ALA A 115 -5.52 4.62 14.09
N GLY A 116 -4.49 5.24 13.50
CA GLY A 116 -3.17 4.63 13.31
C GLY A 116 -2.82 4.23 11.88
N LEU A 117 -3.65 4.60 10.90
CA LEU A 117 -3.34 4.57 9.48
C LEU A 117 -3.64 5.95 8.89
N GLN A 118 -2.68 6.54 8.18
CA GLN A 118 -2.89 7.80 7.46
C GLN A 118 -3.63 7.50 6.16
N LEU A 119 -4.72 8.22 5.89
CA LEU A 119 -5.56 8.03 4.71
C LEU A 119 -5.66 9.32 3.91
N GLU A 120 -5.57 9.22 2.60
CA GLU A 120 -5.81 10.30 1.65
C GLU A 120 -6.73 9.82 0.52
N ASP A 121 -7.60 10.70 0.04
CA ASP A 121 -8.41 10.48 -1.16
C ASP A 121 -8.02 11.54 -2.19
N TRP A 122 -7.51 11.10 -3.35
CA TRP A 122 -7.09 11.98 -4.45
C TRP A 122 -8.13 12.08 -5.57
N SER A 123 -9.31 11.49 -5.39
CA SER A 123 -10.41 11.61 -6.36
C SER A 123 -11.28 12.86 -6.15
N GLN A 124 -10.97 13.64 -5.11
CA GLN A 124 -11.64 14.86 -4.68
C GLN A 124 -11.14 16.09 -5.45
#